data_AF-A0A7C7CRY8-F1
#
_entry.id   AF-A0A7C7CRY8-F1
#
_cell.length_a   1.000
_cell.length_b   1.000
_cell.length_c   1.000
_cell.angle_alpha   90.00
_cell.angle_beta   90.00
_cell.angle_gamma   90.00
#
_symmetry.space_group_name_H-M   'P 1'
#
loop_
_entity.id
_entity.type
_entity.pdbx_description
1 polymer ?
#
loop_
_entity_poly.entity_id
_entity_poly.type
_entity_poly.pdbx_seq_one_letter_code
_entity_poly.pdbx_strand_id
1 'polypeptide(L)'
;MPVFPSVEWFDAVSRSFNSDEANRNAGGGIADADVGIIFEDQVFLLNFAGYECEKASVIQRSDLENTDFYLEMHPDDWIEMLINIQQNGTADMDYTLNTLDLDSEDGLAKSATGDQYRLDKFFRFNQTMQFFFDASSNVETEFDREITPA
;
A
#
# COMPACT_ATOMS: atom_id res chain seq x y z
N MET A 1 17.87 8.10 -2.60
CA MET A 1 16.84 7.28 -1.94
C MET A 1 15.54 8.01 -2.16
N PRO A 2 14.51 7.36 -2.73
CA PRO A 2 13.20 8.00 -2.81
C PRO A 2 12.63 8.22 -1.39
N VAL A 3 11.97 9.36 -1.20
CA VAL A 3 11.35 9.73 0.08
C VAL A 3 9.94 9.17 0.16
N PHE A 4 9.59 8.48 1.24
CA PHE A 4 8.22 8.07 1.52
C PHE A 4 7.44 9.18 2.26
N PRO A 5 6.19 9.46 1.85
CA PRO A 5 5.54 9.00 0.62
C PRO A 5 5.86 9.93 -0.57
N SER A 6 6.09 9.36 -1.75
CA SER A 6 6.17 10.12 -3.00
C SER A 6 5.89 9.21 -4.20
N VAL A 7 5.53 9.81 -5.34
CA VAL A 7 5.39 9.05 -6.61
C VAL A 7 6.70 8.34 -6.96
N GLU A 8 7.85 8.99 -6.74
CA GLU A 8 9.16 8.37 -6.98
C GLU A 8 9.37 7.12 -6.13
N TRP A 9 8.93 7.15 -4.87
CA TRP A 9 8.97 6.01 -3.96
C TRP A 9 8.05 4.88 -4.42
N PHE A 10 6.77 5.19 -4.71
CA PHE A 10 5.85 4.19 -5.20
C PHE A 10 6.31 3.58 -6.53
N ASP A 11 6.84 4.37 -7.45
CA ASP A 11 7.42 3.86 -8.71
C ASP A 11 8.64 2.95 -8.46
N ALA A 12 9.45 3.23 -7.43
CA ALA A 12 10.55 2.36 -7.04
C ALA A 12 10.07 1.01 -6.49
N VAL A 13 9.04 1.04 -5.64
CA VAL A 13 8.40 -0.17 -5.11
C VAL A 13 7.72 -0.96 -6.24
N SER A 14 7.00 -0.31 -7.15
CA SER A 14 6.40 -0.93 -8.33
C SER A 14 7.44 -1.65 -9.19
N ARG A 15 8.61 -1.04 -9.43
CA ARG A 15 9.69 -1.71 -10.17
C ARG A 15 10.18 -2.96 -9.47
N SER A 16 10.34 -2.91 -8.14
CA SER A 16 10.74 -4.09 -7.36
C SER A 16 9.66 -5.18 -7.44
N PHE A 17 8.41 -4.82 -7.12
CA PHE A 17 7.26 -5.71 -7.12
C PHE A 17 7.04 -6.38 -8.48
N ASN A 18 7.06 -5.61 -9.58
CA ASN A 18 6.84 -6.12 -10.94
C ASN A 18 7.98 -7.03 -11.42
N SER A 19 9.19 -6.89 -10.86
CA SER A 19 10.35 -7.72 -11.21
C SER A 19 10.39 -9.07 -10.49
N ASP A 20 9.59 -9.24 -9.43
CA ASP A 20 9.59 -10.44 -8.61
C ASP A 20 8.45 -11.40 -9.00
N GLU A 21 8.79 -12.38 -9.84
CA GLU A 21 7.84 -13.41 -10.25
C GLU A 21 7.49 -14.41 -9.12
N ALA A 22 8.24 -14.44 -8.02
CA ALA A 22 7.97 -15.33 -6.89
C ALA A 22 6.66 -14.96 -6.19
N ASN A 23 6.34 -13.66 -6.12
CA ASN A 23 5.09 -13.15 -5.53
C ASN A 23 3.85 -13.75 -6.21
N ARG A 24 3.92 -14.03 -7.52
CA ARG A 24 2.84 -14.64 -8.30
C ARG A 24 2.55 -16.10 -7.91
N ASN A 25 3.52 -16.79 -7.31
CA ASN A 25 3.42 -18.20 -6.93
C ASN A 25 3.22 -18.38 -5.41
N ALA A 26 3.50 -17.35 -4.62
CA ALA A 26 3.41 -17.36 -3.15
C ALA A 26 2.01 -17.02 -2.60
N GLY A 27 0.97 -17.06 -3.45
CA GLY A 27 -0.40 -16.67 -3.08
C GLY A 27 -0.81 -15.27 -3.55
N GLY A 28 0.09 -14.53 -4.18
CA GLY A 28 -0.19 -13.28 -4.87
C GLY A 28 -0.84 -13.59 -6.21
N GLY A 29 -1.91 -12.88 -6.52
CA GLY A 29 -2.71 -13.12 -7.71
C GLY A 29 -2.85 -11.89 -8.59
N ILE A 30 -3.57 -12.07 -9.69
CA ILE A 30 -4.01 -10.97 -10.54
C ILE A 30 -4.86 -10.02 -9.71
N ALA A 31 -4.51 -8.73 -9.73
CA ALA A 31 -5.26 -7.67 -9.08
C ALA A 31 -5.57 -6.58 -10.10
N ASP A 32 -6.86 -6.32 -10.30
CA ASP A 32 -7.34 -5.22 -11.12
C ASP A 32 -8.07 -4.23 -10.21
N ALA A 33 -7.35 -3.21 -9.74
CA ALA A 33 -7.86 -2.25 -8.78
C ALA A 33 -7.18 -0.87 -8.89
N ASP A 34 -8.01 0.17 -8.78
CA ASP A 34 -7.55 1.53 -8.54
C ASP A 34 -7.55 1.80 -7.03
N VAL A 35 -6.36 1.92 -6.43
CA VAL A 35 -6.18 2.00 -4.99
C VAL A 35 -5.70 3.38 -4.57
N GLY A 36 -6.47 4.07 -3.75
CA GLY A 36 -6.05 5.31 -3.10
C GLY A 36 -5.14 5.02 -1.90
N ILE A 37 -4.07 5.80 -1.73
CA ILE A 37 -3.26 5.82 -0.51
C ILE A 37 -3.34 7.22 0.09
N ILE A 38 -3.79 7.31 1.33
CA ILE A 38 -3.82 8.56 2.09
C ILE A 38 -2.71 8.53 3.12
N PHE A 39 -1.88 9.57 3.10
CA PHE A 39 -0.89 9.86 4.11
C PHE A 39 -1.00 11.34 4.48
N GLU A 40 -1.59 11.61 5.65
CA GLU A 40 -1.98 12.96 6.07
C GLU A 40 -2.83 13.67 4.99
N ASP A 41 -2.35 14.80 4.47
CA ASP A 41 -3.01 15.59 3.44
C ASP A 41 -2.66 15.14 2.01
N GLN A 42 -1.73 14.20 1.85
CA GLN A 42 -1.29 13.70 0.55
C GLN A 42 -2.12 12.49 0.12
N VAL A 43 -2.55 12.50 -1.14
CA VAL A 43 -3.34 11.40 -1.72
C VAL A 43 -2.68 10.92 -3.00
N PHE A 44 -2.42 9.62 -3.05
CA PHE A 44 -1.82 8.94 -4.19
C PHE A 44 -2.81 7.93 -4.77
N LEU A 45 -2.73 7.71 -6.07
CA LEU A 45 -3.42 6.64 -6.77
C LEU A 45 -2.39 5.64 -7.27
N LEU A 46 -2.57 4.38 -6.89
CA LEU A 46 -1.87 3.23 -7.44
C LEU A 46 -2.83 2.46 -8.35
N ASN A 47 -2.41 2.20 -9.59
CA ASN A 47 -3.17 1.36 -10.52
C ASN A 47 -2.54 -0.03 -10.58
N PHE A 48 -3.30 -1.03 -10.14
CA PHE A 48 -2.95 -2.43 -10.28
C PHE A 48 -3.72 -3.02 -11.46
N ALA A 49 -3.00 -3.69 -12.36
CA ALA A 49 -3.58 -4.38 -13.50
C ALA A 49 -2.80 -5.67 -13.77
N GLY A 50 -3.51 -6.78 -13.91
CA GLY A 50 -2.84 -8.07 -14.08
C GLY A 50 -1.95 -8.40 -12.88
N TYR A 51 -0.66 -8.63 -13.13
CA TYR A 51 0.35 -8.93 -12.09
C TYR A 51 1.22 -7.73 -11.70
N GLU A 52 0.86 -6.53 -12.16
CA GLU A 52 1.71 -5.36 -12.04
C GLU A 52 1.02 -4.22 -11.31
N CYS A 53 1.82 -3.40 -10.63
CA CYS A 53 1.46 -2.03 -10.31
C CYS A 53 2.01 -1.14 -11.43
N GLU A 54 1.13 -0.65 -12.31
CA GLU A 54 1.53 0.02 -13.56
C GLU A 54 1.94 1.48 -13.32
N LYS A 55 1.30 2.15 -12.36
CA LYS A 55 1.43 3.60 -12.21
C LYS A 55 1.13 4.06 -10.78
N ALA A 56 1.95 4.98 -10.30
CA ALA A 56 1.62 5.86 -9.19
C ALA A 56 1.36 7.30 -9.68
N SER A 57 0.46 8.03 -9.01
CA SER A 57 0.23 9.45 -9.29
C SER A 57 -0.36 10.18 -8.09
N VAL A 58 -0.11 11.49 -8.00
CA VAL A 58 -0.81 12.35 -7.03
C VAL A 58 -2.20 12.68 -7.55
N ILE A 59 -3.20 12.55 -6.68
CA ILE A 59 -4.60 12.90 -6.97
C ILE A 59 -5.14 13.85 -5.89
N GLN A 60 -6.31 14.44 -6.12
CA GLN A 60 -7.03 15.17 -5.08
C GLN A 60 -7.85 14.22 -4.21
N ARG A 61 -8.14 14.58 -2.97
CA ARG A 61 -9.00 13.78 -2.08
C ARG A 61 -10.40 13.55 -2.68
N SER A 62 -10.91 14.48 -3.49
CA SER A 62 -12.18 14.30 -4.22
C SER A 62 -12.11 13.19 -5.27
N ASP A 63 -10.94 12.93 -5.85
CA ASP A 63 -10.78 11.90 -6.89
C ASP A 63 -10.90 10.48 -6.32
N LEU A 64 -10.87 10.32 -4.99
CA LEU A 64 -11.09 9.04 -4.31
C LEU A 64 -12.44 8.41 -4.64
N GLU A 65 -13.44 9.20 -5.04
CA GLU A 65 -14.73 8.67 -5.51
C GLU A 65 -14.59 7.75 -6.74
N ASN A 66 -13.51 7.93 -7.51
CA ASN A 66 -13.19 7.13 -8.69
C ASN A 66 -12.34 5.89 -8.35
N THR A 67 -11.78 5.79 -7.14
CA THR A 67 -11.01 4.61 -6.70
C THR A 67 -11.91 3.48 -6.28
N ASP A 68 -11.41 2.24 -6.35
CA ASP A 68 -12.14 1.09 -5.84
C ASP A 68 -12.19 1.09 -4.31
N PHE A 69 -11.07 1.41 -3.69
CA PHE A 69 -10.96 1.65 -2.26
C PHE A 69 -9.72 2.52 -2.01
N TYR A 70 -9.62 3.04 -0.80
CA TYR A 70 -8.40 3.69 -0.34
C TYR A 70 -7.97 3.16 1.03
N LEU A 71 -6.66 3.22 1.27
CA LEU A 71 -6.04 2.87 2.54
C LEU A 71 -5.70 4.17 3.28
N GLU A 72 -6.12 4.26 4.54
CA GLU A 72 -5.85 5.40 5.41
C GLU A 72 -5.57 4.89 6.83
N MET A 73 -4.37 5.18 7.35
CA MET A 73 -3.98 4.94 8.73
C MET A 73 -3.10 6.07 9.24
N HIS A 74 -2.73 6.03 10.52
CA HIS A 74 -1.86 7.04 11.10
C HIS A 74 -0.49 7.03 10.38
N PRO A 75 0.17 8.19 10.21
CA PRO A 75 1.49 8.25 9.57
C PRO A 75 2.53 7.36 10.25
N ASP A 76 2.46 7.26 11.57
CA ASP A 76 3.37 6.40 12.34
C ASP A 76 3.14 4.92 12.01
N ASP A 77 1.88 4.46 11.86
CA ASP A 77 1.57 3.08 11.48
C ASP A 77 2.14 2.71 10.10
N TRP A 78 2.05 3.65 9.13
CA TRP A 78 2.71 3.50 7.83
C TRP A 78 4.22 3.33 7.97
N ILE A 79 4.85 4.18 8.78
CA ILE A 79 6.31 4.18 8.96
C ILE A 79 6.77 2.92 9.69
N GLU A 80 6.07 2.52 10.75
CA GLU A 80 6.39 1.30 11.50
C GLU A 80 6.27 0.05 10.63
N MET A 81 5.22 -0.08 9.83
CA MET A 81 5.06 -1.18 8.87
C MET A 81 6.24 -1.22 7.88
N LEU A 82 6.61 -0.07 7.31
CA LEU A 82 7.71 -0.01 6.35
C LEU A 82 9.07 -0.29 6.99
N ILE A 83 9.32 0.17 8.22
CA ILE A 83 10.54 -0.16 8.97
C ILE A 83 10.59 -1.66 9.27
N ASN A 84 9.46 -2.26 9.67
CA ASN A 84 9.36 -3.69 9.91
C ASN A 84 9.72 -4.50 8.64
N ILE A 85 9.14 -4.11 7.50
CA ILE A 85 9.45 -4.70 6.20
C ILE A 85 10.93 -4.56 5.84
N GLN A 86 11.54 -3.40 6.07
CA GLN A 86 12.98 -3.18 5.82
C GLN A 86 13.87 -4.11 6.66
N GLN A 87 13.47 -4.40 7.91
CA GLN A 87 14.23 -5.26 8.80
C GLN A 87 14.04 -6.75 8.49
N ASN A 88 12.85 -7.15 8.07
CA ASN A 88 12.43 -8.55 7.97
C ASN A 88 12.32 -9.07 6.52
N GLY A 89 12.30 -8.18 5.53
CA GLY A 89 12.04 -8.49 4.11
C GLY A 89 10.55 -8.54 3.75
N THR A 90 9.67 -8.68 4.73
CA THR A 90 8.20 -8.73 4.62
C THR A 90 7.61 -8.25 5.94
N ALA A 91 6.35 -7.81 5.94
CA ALA A 91 5.67 -7.48 7.18
C ALA A 91 5.53 -8.72 8.07
N ASP A 92 5.85 -8.58 9.36
CA ASP A 92 5.46 -9.58 10.33
C ASP A 92 3.94 -9.59 10.58
N MET A 93 3.48 -10.50 11.43
CA MET A 93 2.04 -10.68 11.68
C MET A 93 1.36 -9.46 12.31
N ASP A 94 2.10 -8.59 12.99
CA ASP A 94 1.55 -7.40 13.65
C ASP A 94 1.42 -6.24 12.64
N TYR A 95 2.23 -6.25 11.57
CA TYR A 95 2.28 -5.18 10.57
C TYR A 95 1.70 -5.55 9.20
N THR A 96 0.97 -6.66 9.06
CA THR A 96 0.27 -6.95 7.79
C THR A 96 -0.90 -6.00 7.58
N LEU A 97 -1.24 -5.67 6.34
CA LEU A 97 -2.41 -4.87 5.98
C LEU A 97 -3.71 -5.45 6.56
N ASN A 98 -3.83 -6.77 6.63
CA ASN A 98 -5.00 -7.41 7.22
C ASN A 98 -5.05 -7.24 8.74
N THR A 99 -3.90 -7.34 9.44
CA THR A 99 -3.84 -7.10 10.88
C THR A 99 -4.13 -5.64 11.20
N LEU A 100 -3.49 -4.71 10.48
CA LEU A 100 -3.71 -3.27 10.62
C LEU A 100 -5.17 -2.87 10.34
N ASP A 101 -5.82 -3.51 9.35
CA ASP A 101 -7.25 -3.29 9.09
C ASP A 101 -8.15 -3.78 10.23
N LEU A 102 -7.83 -4.92 10.84
CA LEU A 102 -8.59 -5.51 11.94
C LEU A 102 -8.40 -4.76 13.27
N ASP A 103 -7.21 -4.21 13.51
CA ASP A 103 -6.86 -3.50 14.74
C ASP A 103 -7.32 -2.04 14.73
N SER A 104 -7.56 -1.47 13.54
CA SER A 104 -8.12 -0.13 13.38
C SER A 104 -9.59 -0.07 13.78
N GLU A 105 -9.98 0.93 14.58
CA GLU A 105 -11.37 1.15 15.01
C GLU A 105 -12.34 1.32 13.81
N ASP A 106 -11.88 2.02 12.77
CA ASP A 106 -12.66 2.35 11.56
C ASP A 106 -12.27 1.50 10.34
N GLY A 107 -11.36 0.54 10.50
CA GLY A 107 -10.71 -0.16 9.39
C GLY A 107 -9.67 0.71 8.65
N LEU A 108 -8.72 0.03 8.02
CA LEU A 108 -7.71 0.63 7.14
C LEU A 108 -8.31 0.92 5.76
N ALA A 109 -9.03 -0.06 5.20
CA ALA A 109 -9.60 0.04 3.86
C ALA A 109 -10.99 0.67 3.88
N LYS A 110 -11.17 1.73 3.10
CA LYS A 110 -12.41 2.52 3.08
C LYS A 110 -12.89 2.74 1.65
N SER A 111 -14.19 2.96 1.52
CA SER A 111 -14.85 3.34 0.25
C SER A 111 -15.31 4.79 0.31
N ALA A 112 -14.89 5.60 -0.66
CA ALA A 112 -15.27 7.01 -0.73
C ALA A 112 -16.77 7.21 -1.02
N THR A 113 -17.41 6.23 -1.68
CA THR A 113 -18.81 6.29 -2.08
C THR A 113 -19.72 5.36 -1.26
N GLY A 114 -19.16 4.58 -0.34
CA GLY A 114 -19.86 3.52 0.38
C GLY A 114 -20.14 2.27 -0.46
N ASP A 115 -19.57 2.18 -1.66
CA ASP A 115 -19.66 0.99 -2.53
C ASP A 115 -18.90 -0.19 -1.92
N GLN A 116 -19.65 -1.14 -1.38
CA GLN A 116 -19.13 -2.36 -0.75
C GLN A 116 -18.53 -3.35 -1.76
N TYR A 117 -18.99 -3.35 -3.02
CA TYR A 117 -18.46 -4.25 -4.04
C TYR A 117 -17.05 -3.84 -4.46
N ARG A 118 -16.80 -2.53 -4.54
CA ARG A 118 -15.48 -1.97 -4.78
C ARG A 118 -14.57 -2.14 -3.57
N LEU A 119 -15.08 -1.90 -2.35
CA LEU A 119 -14.34 -2.16 -1.11
C LEU A 119 -13.90 -3.62 -0.96
N ASP A 120 -14.76 -4.57 -1.33
CA ASP A 120 -14.47 -6.00 -1.26
C ASP A 120 -13.25 -6.43 -2.12
N LYS A 121 -12.81 -5.59 -3.06
CA LYS A 121 -11.54 -5.81 -3.77
C LYS A 121 -10.34 -5.73 -2.84
N PHE A 122 -10.37 -4.94 -1.76
CA PHE A 122 -9.30 -4.91 -0.77
C PHE A 122 -9.09 -6.31 -0.18
N PHE A 123 -10.15 -6.95 0.30
CA PHE A 123 -10.04 -8.30 0.89
C PHE A 123 -9.68 -9.36 -0.14
N ARG A 124 -10.21 -9.26 -1.37
CA ARG A 124 -9.84 -10.19 -2.46
C ARG A 124 -8.38 -10.10 -2.87
N PHE A 125 -7.82 -8.88 -2.89
CA PHE A 125 -6.46 -8.61 -3.37
C PHE A 125 -5.48 -8.29 -2.25
N ASN A 126 -5.87 -8.49 -0.98
CA ASN A 126 -5.11 -8.09 0.19
C ASN A 126 -3.68 -8.64 0.16
N GLN A 127 -3.51 -9.92 -0.17
CA GLN A 127 -2.20 -10.56 -0.28
C GLN A 127 -1.33 -9.93 -1.39
N THR A 128 -1.90 -9.59 -2.55
CA THR A 128 -1.18 -8.91 -3.63
C THR A 128 -0.74 -7.51 -3.19
N MET A 129 -1.61 -6.78 -2.49
CA MET A 129 -1.30 -5.47 -1.92
C MET A 129 -0.21 -5.58 -0.84
N GLN A 130 -0.26 -6.61 0.00
CA GLN A 130 0.80 -6.88 0.99
C GLN A 130 2.14 -7.09 0.29
N PHE A 131 2.19 -7.93 -0.75
CA PHE A 131 3.43 -8.15 -1.50
C PHE A 131 3.96 -6.91 -2.20
N PHE A 132 3.09 -5.99 -2.61
CA PHE A 132 3.52 -4.68 -3.10
C PHE A 132 4.28 -3.92 -2.00
N PHE A 133 3.73 -3.80 -0.79
CA PHE A 133 4.43 -3.13 0.31
C PHE A 133 5.67 -3.89 0.77
N ASP A 134 5.64 -5.22 0.83
CA ASP A 134 6.80 -6.05 1.19
C ASP A 134 7.97 -5.85 0.21
N ALA A 135 7.67 -5.62 -1.07
CA ALA A 135 8.70 -5.32 -2.08
C ALA A 135 9.49 -4.04 -1.77
N SER A 136 8.96 -3.16 -0.91
CA SER A 136 9.70 -1.98 -0.43
C SER A 136 10.97 -2.36 0.36
N SER A 137 11.09 -3.58 0.89
CA SER A 137 12.33 -4.08 1.51
C SER A 137 13.54 -4.02 0.58
N ASN A 138 13.33 -4.00 -0.74
CA ASN A 138 14.40 -3.86 -1.74
C ASN A 138 14.64 -2.40 -2.17
N VAL A 139 13.93 -1.44 -1.59
CA VAL A 139 14.02 -0.01 -1.88
C VAL A 139 14.59 0.71 -0.67
N GLU A 140 15.79 1.27 -0.82
CA GLU A 140 16.40 2.10 0.22
C GLU A 140 15.57 3.38 0.42
N THR A 141 14.79 3.41 1.51
CA THR A 141 13.74 4.39 1.77
C THR A 141 14.19 5.46 2.74
N GLU A 142 13.98 6.73 2.38
CA GLU A 142 14.09 7.86 3.30
C GLU A 142 12.69 8.27 3.76
N PHE A 143 12.54 8.68 5.02
CA PHE A 143 11.27 9.15 5.56
C PHE A 143 11.32 10.66 5.73
N ASP A 144 10.23 11.35 5.38
CA ASP A 144 10.13 12.81 5.41
C ASP A 144 10.11 13.44 6.83
N ARG A 145 10.23 12.61 7.87
CA ARG A 145 10.15 12.97 9.27
C ARG A 145 11.11 12.17 10.14
N GLU A 146 11.37 12.67 11.34
CA GLU A 146 12.17 11.96 12.34
C GLU A 146 11.43 10.69 12.79
N ILE A 147 12.07 9.54 12.61
CA ILE A 147 11.58 8.26 13.10
C ILE A 147 11.84 8.20 14.60
N THR A 148 10.78 8.23 15.40
CA THR A 148 10.89 7.92 16.83
C THR A 148 10.57 6.44 17.01
N PRO A 149 11.53 5.58 17.41
CA PRO A 149 11.22 4.20 17.71
C PRO A 149 10.25 4.15 18.90
N ALA A 150 9.19 3.34 18.78
CA ALA A 150 8.29 3.00 19.87
C ALA A 150 9.01 2.31 21.04
#